data_AF-A0A1E8YPZ9-F1
#
_entry.id   AF-A0A1E8YPZ9-F1
#
_cell.length_a   1.000
_cell.length_b   1.000
_cell.length_c   1.000
_cell.angle_alpha   90.00
_cell.angle_beta   90.00
_cell.angle_gamma   90.00
#
_symmetry.space_group_name_H-M   'P 1'
#
loop_
_entity.id
_entity.type
_entity.pdbx_description
1 polymer ?
#
loop_
_entity_poly.entity_id
_entity_poly.type
_entity_poly.pdbx_seq_one_letter_code
_entity_poly.pdbx_strand_id
1 'polypeptide(L)'
;MMTMSREKLYHEIWEISAKRVAEKYNLDYPKLLNICKENDIPIPGSKYWVTLRTGQDVSQLIVPLTESENSEVTIPFKKNKSKVKKNNHNQKLHEVNVPFKEECTELPIDIDKNIIEQKLSMIEKEKIEKIISAISSDRIYENKRLHKKVSNYKKQVALWNTKVKNSKRNYFDPRYERNDMQKPKFIDEVSKENLPRLYKLLDMLVGIFEKIGETVTDDFCVLIGDDTVPFEIIESTDKIKHELTKEEAKRLIEYEDSKKHGGYASKPNIRKYDYVYNGKFRIKMSTGAYIKDKKDQGLEEMLPEILIIFYESYVFIKSRREELEEQQRQREEQQRIQEEYKNRVKNEKKKTIQLLNTMEDYRLAEEIRVFANVLAKNGKIGNEYVKWVLDKADWIDPTVSTDDELLGKREHHKDSEAKMNFLKDKYSGYLGSWWT
;
A
#
# COMPACT_ATOMS: atom_id res chain seq x y z
N MET A 1 29.55 -33.95 -38.41
CA MET A 1 28.47 -33.70 -39.40
C MET A 1 27.75 -35.02 -39.64
N MET A 2 26.45 -34.97 -39.89
CA MET A 2 25.60 -36.14 -40.13
C MET A 2 25.01 -35.97 -41.54
N THR A 3 25.22 -36.94 -42.43
CA THR A 3 24.56 -36.98 -43.73
C THR A 3 23.23 -37.73 -43.58
N MET A 4 22.17 -37.22 -44.20
CA MET A 4 20.87 -37.89 -44.25
C MET A 4 20.20 -37.66 -45.60
N SER A 5 19.31 -38.57 -45.99
CA SER A 5 18.54 -38.41 -47.23
C SER A 5 17.69 -37.14 -47.17
N ARG A 6 17.64 -36.43 -48.30
CA ARG A 6 16.81 -35.24 -48.51
C ARG A 6 15.32 -35.51 -48.24
N GLU A 7 14.83 -36.66 -48.65
CA GLU A 7 13.44 -37.11 -48.41
C GLU A 7 13.15 -37.27 -46.92
N LYS A 8 14.12 -37.83 -46.18
CA LYS A 8 13.98 -38.03 -44.74
C LYS A 8 13.84 -36.71 -44.00
N LEU A 9 14.64 -35.71 -44.36
CA LEU A 9 14.56 -34.37 -43.76
C LEU A 9 13.24 -33.69 -44.08
N TYR A 10 12.75 -33.82 -45.32
CA TYR A 10 11.43 -33.33 -45.74
C TYR A 10 10.32 -33.95 -44.87
N HIS A 11 10.23 -35.27 -44.78
CA HIS A 11 9.18 -35.92 -43.98
C HIS A 11 9.21 -35.50 -42.51
N GLU A 12 10.40 -35.41 -41.90
CA GLU A 12 10.52 -34.98 -40.50
C GLU A 12 10.05 -33.53 -40.28
N ILE A 13 10.31 -32.64 -41.24
CA ILE A 13 9.87 -31.23 -41.18
C ILE A 13 8.35 -31.13 -41.29
N TRP A 14 7.73 -31.91 -42.17
CA TRP A 14 6.28 -31.89 -42.37
C TRP A 14 5.51 -32.60 -41.25
N GLU A 15 6.14 -33.53 -40.53
CA GLU A 15 5.54 -34.23 -39.38
C GLU A 15 5.65 -33.42 -38.07
N ILE A 16 6.84 -32.85 -37.76
CA ILE A 16 7.15 -32.32 -36.42
C ILE A 16 7.37 -30.80 -36.41
N SER A 17 7.51 -30.16 -37.59
CA SER A 17 7.92 -28.75 -37.83
C SER A 17 9.43 -28.51 -37.87
N ALA A 18 9.85 -27.58 -38.75
CA ALA A 18 11.24 -27.18 -38.90
C ALA A 18 11.88 -26.71 -37.59
N LYS A 19 11.13 -26.03 -36.71
CA LYS A 19 11.65 -25.59 -35.40
C LYS A 19 12.03 -26.77 -34.51
N ARG A 20 11.16 -27.77 -34.38
CA ARG A 20 11.43 -28.96 -33.56
C ARG A 20 12.49 -29.86 -34.19
N VAL A 21 12.56 -29.91 -35.52
CA VAL A 21 13.65 -30.60 -36.23
C VAL A 21 15.00 -29.94 -35.91
N ALA A 22 15.06 -28.60 -35.87
CA ALA A 22 16.27 -27.88 -35.47
C ALA A 22 16.70 -28.24 -34.03
N GLU A 23 15.74 -28.30 -33.09
CA GLU A 23 15.99 -28.73 -31.71
C GLU A 23 16.47 -30.20 -31.63
N LYS A 24 15.85 -31.11 -32.40
CA LYS A 24 16.22 -32.53 -32.47
C LYS A 24 17.67 -32.73 -32.92
N TYR A 25 18.14 -31.91 -33.86
CA TYR A 25 19.51 -31.98 -34.38
C TYR A 25 20.48 -30.99 -33.69
N ASN A 26 20.01 -30.27 -32.67
CA ASN A 26 20.78 -29.27 -31.91
C ASN A 26 21.40 -28.19 -32.81
N LEU A 27 20.59 -27.67 -33.73
CA LEU A 27 20.92 -26.64 -34.70
C LEU A 27 20.17 -25.35 -34.40
N ASP A 28 20.78 -24.22 -34.74
CA ASP A 28 20.06 -22.95 -34.79
C ASP A 28 19.01 -23.02 -35.92
N TYR A 29 17.78 -22.64 -35.61
CA TYR A 29 16.68 -22.56 -36.58
C TYR A 29 17.05 -21.87 -37.91
N PRO A 30 17.72 -20.68 -37.94
CA PRO A 30 18.13 -20.06 -39.19
C PRO A 30 19.15 -20.89 -39.99
N LYS A 31 20.01 -21.69 -39.34
CA LYS A 31 20.94 -22.58 -40.04
C LYS A 31 20.19 -23.71 -40.73
N LEU A 32 19.18 -24.29 -40.07
CA LEU A 32 18.34 -25.31 -40.71
C LEU A 32 17.56 -24.74 -41.90
N LEU A 33 17.05 -23.51 -41.79
CA LEU A 33 16.37 -22.84 -42.91
C LEU A 33 17.29 -22.63 -44.11
N ASN A 34 18.55 -22.24 -43.89
CA ASN A 34 19.52 -22.09 -44.97
C ASN A 34 19.82 -23.44 -45.64
N ILE A 35 20.01 -24.51 -44.87
CA ILE A 35 20.19 -25.87 -45.41
C ILE A 35 18.97 -26.30 -46.25
N CYS A 36 17.75 -26.01 -45.79
CA CYS A 36 16.54 -26.33 -46.54
C CYS A 36 16.44 -25.52 -47.83
N LYS A 37 16.86 -24.25 -47.84
CA LYS A 37 16.90 -23.41 -49.05
C LYS A 37 17.97 -23.87 -50.04
N GLU A 38 19.16 -24.23 -49.56
CA GLU A 38 20.27 -24.72 -50.39
C GLU A 38 19.97 -26.07 -51.07
N ASN A 39 19.07 -26.86 -50.48
CA ASN A 39 18.68 -28.19 -50.98
C ASN A 39 17.25 -28.21 -51.54
N ASP A 40 16.65 -27.04 -51.83
CA ASP A 40 15.29 -26.91 -52.37
C ASP A 40 14.24 -27.78 -51.65
N ILE A 41 14.23 -27.74 -50.32
CA ILE A 41 13.30 -28.49 -49.47
C ILE A 41 12.16 -27.55 -49.06
N PRO A 42 10.91 -27.76 -49.53
CA PRO A 42 9.79 -26.92 -49.17
C PRO A 42 9.39 -27.14 -47.71
N ILE A 43 9.08 -26.05 -47.01
CA ILE A 43 8.75 -26.02 -45.58
C ILE A 43 7.25 -25.69 -45.43
N PRO A 44 6.53 -26.35 -44.52
CA PRO A 44 5.11 -26.07 -44.29
C PRO A 44 4.91 -24.64 -43.79
N GLY A 45 4.04 -23.88 -44.47
CA GLY A 45 3.64 -22.54 -44.06
C GLY A 45 2.76 -22.53 -42.80
N SER A 46 2.55 -21.34 -42.21
CA SER A 46 1.71 -21.19 -41.01
C SER A 46 0.28 -21.71 -41.20
N LYS A 47 -0.27 -21.57 -42.41
CA LYS A 47 -1.60 -22.07 -42.80
C LYS A 47 -1.73 -23.58 -42.62
N TYR A 48 -0.71 -24.36 -43.02
CA TYR A 48 -0.68 -25.82 -42.85
C TYR A 48 -0.85 -26.23 -41.38
N TRP A 49 -0.08 -25.63 -40.47
CA TRP A 49 -0.12 -25.95 -39.04
C TRP A 49 -1.39 -25.47 -38.32
N VAL A 50 -2.07 -24.45 -38.86
CA VAL A 50 -3.36 -24.01 -38.32
C VAL A 50 -4.46 -24.98 -38.76
N THR A 51 -4.53 -25.32 -40.05
CA THR A 51 -5.48 -26.30 -40.61
C THR A 51 -5.33 -27.69 -39.99
N LEU A 52 -4.10 -28.14 -39.74
CA LEU A 52 -3.83 -29.42 -39.05
C LEU A 52 -4.35 -29.43 -37.60
N ARG A 53 -4.24 -28.31 -36.88
CA ARG A 53 -4.73 -28.19 -35.48
C ARG A 53 -6.24 -28.05 -35.38
N THR A 54 -6.90 -27.51 -36.41
CA THR A 54 -8.36 -27.37 -36.46
C THR A 54 -9.06 -28.61 -37.01
N GLY A 55 -8.32 -29.69 -37.35
CA GLY A 55 -8.86 -30.96 -37.83
C GLY A 55 -9.43 -30.91 -39.26
N GLN A 56 -9.04 -29.91 -40.05
CA GLN A 56 -9.43 -29.76 -41.46
C GLN A 56 -8.46 -30.51 -42.39
N ASP A 57 -8.92 -30.87 -43.59
CA ASP A 57 -8.10 -31.59 -44.58
C ASP A 57 -6.90 -30.76 -45.04
N VAL A 58 -5.70 -31.34 -44.97
CA VAL A 58 -4.42 -30.69 -45.29
C VAL A 58 -3.83 -31.13 -46.64
N SER A 59 -4.51 -32.03 -47.36
CA SER A 59 -4.03 -32.66 -48.60
C SER A 59 -3.65 -31.63 -49.68
N GLN A 60 -4.37 -30.50 -49.77
CA GLN A 60 -4.09 -29.43 -50.72
C GLN A 60 -2.92 -28.51 -50.35
N LEU A 61 -2.38 -28.62 -49.12
CA LEU A 61 -1.34 -27.73 -48.60
C LEU A 61 0.04 -28.38 -48.58
N ILE A 62 0.14 -29.67 -48.94
CA ILE A 62 1.41 -30.39 -49.05
C ILE A 62 2.07 -30.05 -50.38
N VAL A 63 3.28 -29.49 -50.32
CA VAL A 63 4.08 -29.19 -51.51
C VAL A 63 5.01 -30.37 -51.77
N PRO A 64 4.94 -31.04 -52.94
CA PRO A 64 5.80 -32.17 -53.24
C PRO A 64 7.27 -31.75 -53.30
N LEU A 65 8.16 -32.66 -52.93
CA LEU A 65 9.61 -32.43 -52.98
C LEU A 65 10.05 -32.31 -54.44
N THR A 66 10.74 -31.22 -54.79
CA THR A 66 11.27 -30.96 -56.15
C THR A 66 12.33 -32.01 -56.51
N GLU A 67 12.35 -32.56 -57.72
CA GLU A 67 13.42 -33.49 -58.13
C GLU A 67 14.78 -32.75 -58.20
N SER A 68 15.81 -33.31 -57.56
CA SER A 68 17.18 -32.74 -57.52
C SER A 68 18.21 -33.87 -57.53
N GLU A 69 19.36 -33.65 -58.18
CA GLU A 69 20.47 -34.61 -58.31
C GLU A 69 21.16 -34.92 -56.98
N ASN A 70 20.95 -34.11 -55.93
CA ASN A 70 21.54 -34.29 -54.61
C ASN A 70 20.57 -35.05 -53.67
N SER A 71 20.78 -36.36 -53.54
CA SER A 71 19.99 -37.23 -52.65
C SER A 71 20.35 -37.10 -51.17
N GLU A 72 21.49 -36.47 -50.83
CA GLU A 72 22.03 -36.40 -49.47
C GLU A 72 22.25 -34.96 -48.98
N VAL A 73 21.79 -34.69 -47.75
CA VAL A 73 21.92 -33.39 -47.06
C VAL A 73 22.88 -33.55 -45.87
N THR A 74 23.88 -32.67 -45.80
CA THR A 74 24.85 -32.66 -44.69
C THR A 74 24.42 -31.68 -43.60
N ILE A 75 24.19 -32.18 -42.40
CA ILE A 75 23.76 -31.39 -41.25
C ILE A 75 24.86 -31.33 -40.17
N PRO A 76 25.21 -30.16 -39.63
CA PRO A 76 26.21 -30.06 -38.55
C PRO A 76 25.63 -30.53 -37.21
N PHE A 77 25.62 -31.84 -36.97
CA PHE A 77 25.14 -32.45 -35.73
C PHE A 77 26.16 -32.37 -34.58
N LYS A 78 25.75 -31.88 -33.39
CA LYS A 78 26.50 -31.94 -32.12
C LYS A 78 25.87 -32.97 -31.19
N LYS A 79 26.57 -34.09 -30.90
CA LYS A 79 26.14 -35.07 -29.88
C LYS A 79 26.18 -34.45 -28.48
N ASN A 80 25.06 -34.43 -27.77
CA ASN A 80 25.03 -34.15 -26.33
C ASN A 80 25.45 -35.42 -25.55
N LYS A 81 26.41 -35.28 -24.62
CA LYS A 81 26.66 -36.28 -23.57
C LYS A 81 25.45 -36.27 -22.63
N SER A 82 24.60 -37.29 -22.74
CA SER A 82 23.46 -37.53 -21.86
C SER A 82 23.92 -37.78 -20.41
N LYS A 83 23.68 -36.84 -19.49
CA LYS A 83 23.70 -37.09 -18.04
C LYS A 83 22.40 -37.80 -17.64
N VAL A 84 22.44 -39.13 -17.61
CA VAL A 84 21.44 -39.96 -16.96
C VAL A 84 21.62 -39.82 -15.44
N LYS A 85 20.65 -39.19 -14.76
CA LYS A 85 20.55 -39.27 -13.29
C LYS A 85 20.00 -40.64 -12.92
N LYS A 86 20.83 -41.51 -12.34
CA LYS A 86 20.40 -42.62 -11.49
C LYS A 86 20.52 -42.20 -10.04
N ASN A 87 19.41 -42.24 -9.30
CA ASN A 87 19.42 -42.21 -7.85
C ASN A 87 20.06 -43.49 -7.31
N ASN A 88 20.94 -43.37 -6.33
CA ASN A 88 21.02 -44.28 -5.18
C ASN A 88 21.80 -43.64 -4.03
N HIS A 89 21.35 -43.98 -2.82
CA HIS A 89 21.69 -43.39 -1.54
C HIS A 89 23.00 -43.94 -0.95
N ASN A 90 23.65 -43.10 -0.13
CA ASN A 90 24.56 -43.39 1.00
C ASN A 90 26.01 -43.80 0.73
N GLN A 91 26.97 -42.93 1.06
CA GLN A 91 27.78 -43.00 2.30
C GLN A 91 28.85 -41.89 2.38
N LYS A 92 28.91 -41.24 3.56
CA LYS A 92 30.00 -40.53 4.29
C LYS A 92 31.12 -39.74 3.57
N LEU A 93 31.22 -38.49 4.04
CA LEU A 93 32.35 -37.54 4.17
C LEU A 93 33.75 -38.01 3.73
N HIS A 94 34.36 -37.23 2.84
CA HIS A 94 35.72 -36.72 3.01
C HIS A 94 35.87 -35.37 2.28
N GLU A 95 36.40 -34.38 3.01
CA GLU A 95 36.78 -33.05 2.53
C GLU A 95 37.85 -33.13 1.45
N VAL A 96 37.60 -32.50 0.30
CA VAL A 96 38.67 -32.05 -0.60
C VAL A 96 38.27 -30.68 -1.15
N ASN A 97 38.98 -29.65 -0.66
CA ASN A 97 39.01 -28.31 -1.24
C ASN A 97 39.49 -28.39 -2.69
N VAL A 98 38.62 -28.06 -3.65
CA VAL A 98 39.03 -27.75 -5.02
C VAL A 98 38.41 -26.40 -5.39
N PRO A 99 39.21 -25.39 -5.80
CA PRO A 99 38.70 -24.06 -6.12
C PRO A 99 37.81 -24.15 -7.38
N PHE A 100 36.53 -23.83 -7.22
CA PHE A 100 35.57 -23.81 -8.31
C PHE A 100 35.69 -22.47 -9.05
N LYS A 101 36.16 -22.50 -10.30
CA LYS A 101 36.21 -21.33 -11.18
C LYS A 101 34.79 -20.94 -11.58
N GLU A 102 34.37 -19.75 -11.18
CA GLU A 102 33.15 -19.08 -11.61
C GLU A 102 33.30 -18.65 -13.08
N GLU A 103 32.54 -19.27 -13.99
CA GLU A 103 32.30 -18.69 -15.31
C GLU A 103 31.24 -17.59 -15.15
N CYS A 104 31.69 -16.33 -15.14
CA CYS A 104 30.85 -15.14 -15.17
C CYS A 104 30.63 -14.72 -16.63
N THR A 105 29.38 -14.55 -17.06
CA THR A 105 29.07 -13.76 -18.27
C THR A 105 29.09 -12.29 -17.90
N GLU A 106 30.14 -11.59 -18.31
CA GLU A 106 30.33 -10.15 -18.09
C GLU A 106 29.56 -9.36 -19.15
N LEU A 107 28.45 -8.73 -18.75
CA LEU A 107 27.83 -7.65 -19.54
C LEU A 107 27.72 -6.42 -18.64
N PRO A 108 28.49 -5.35 -18.91
CA PRO A 108 28.32 -4.06 -18.24
C PRO A 108 26.89 -3.54 -18.51
N ILE A 109 26.18 -3.14 -17.46
CA ILE A 109 24.95 -2.37 -17.61
C ILE A 109 25.39 -0.99 -18.10
N ASP A 110 24.98 -0.62 -19.32
CA ASP A 110 25.24 0.71 -19.88
C ASP A 110 24.31 1.71 -19.18
N ILE A 111 24.86 2.44 -18.20
CA ILE A 111 24.09 3.36 -17.34
C ILE A 111 24.30 4.77 -17.86
N ASP A 112 23.23 5.41 -18.33
CA ASP A 112 23.21 6.84 -18.62
C ASP A 112 23.34 7.66 -17.32
N LYS A 113 24.58 7.87 -16.86
CA LYS A 113 24.89 8.64 -15.63
C LYS A 113 24.21 10.00 -15.59
N ASN A 114 24.12 10.67 -16.74
CA ASN A 114 23.44 11.96 -16.90
C ASN A 114 21.95 11.92 -16.52
N ILE A 115 21.25 10.82 -16.78
CA ILE A 115 19.81 10.70 -16.47
C ILE A 115 19.62 10.59 -14.95
N ILE A 116 20.48 9.82 -14.27
CA ILE A 116 20.44 9.66 -12.81
C ILE A 116 20.72 11.01 -12.13
N GLU A 117 21.75 11.72 -12.57
CA GLU A 117 22.13 13.02 -12.01
C GLU A 117 21.04 14.09 -12.21
N GLN A 118 20.40 14.14 -13.38
CA GLN A 118 19.30 15.08 -13.64
C GLN A 118 18.08 14.80 -12.75
N LYS A 119 17.68 13.52 -12.66
CA LYS A 119 16.48 13.13 -11.90
C LYS A 119 16.67 13.22 -10.39
N LEU A 120 17.88 12.96 -9.90
CA LEU A 120 18.21 12.99 -8.48
C LEU A 120 18.87 14.31 -8.05
N SER A 121 18.65 15.39 -8.79
CA SER A 121 19.24 16.72 -8.52
C SER A 121 18.95 17.29 -7.12
N MET A 122 17.88 16.82 -6.47
CA MET A 122 17.49 17.21 -5.10
C MET A 122 18.27 16.47 -4.01
N ILE A 123 19.15 15.54 -4.37
CA ILE A 123 19.92 14.70 -3.47
C ILE A 123 21.39 15.17 -3.45
N GLU A 124 22.07 14.94 -2.32
CA GLU A 124 23.50 15.22 -2.15
C GLU A 124 24.33 14.53 -3.24
N LYS A 125 25.22 15.28 -3.90
CA LYS A 125 26.07 14.79 -5.00
C LYS A 125 26.93 13.58 -4.60
N GLU A 126 27.44 13.56 -3.37
CA GLU A 126 28.22 12.44 -2.82
C GLU A 126 27.41 11.13 -2.78
N LYS A 127 26.10 11.21 -2.52
CA LYS A 127 25.22 10.03 -2.52
C LYS A 127 24.98 9.54 -3.94
N ILE A 128 24.87 10.44 -4.92
CA ILE A 128 24.71 10.09 -6.32
C ILE A 128 25.93 9.30 -6.82
N GLU A 129 27.15 9.70 -6.45
CA GLU A 129 28.37 8.96 -6.78
C GLU A 129 28.41 7.56 -6.13
N LYS A 130 27.95 7.44 -4.88
CA LYS A 130 27.80 6.14 -4.20
C LYS A 130 26.77 5.25 -4.91
N ILE A 131 25.66 5.81 -5.38
CA ILE A 131 24.66 5.08 -6.17
C ILE A 131 25.28 4.56 -7.47
N ILE A 132 25.95 5.42 -8.24
CA ILE A 132 26.57 5.05 -9.52
C ILE A 132 27.63 3.95 -9.31
N SER A 133 28.45 4.07 -8.27
CA SER A 133 29.47 3.06 -7.95
C SER A 133 28.86 1.74 -7.46
N ALA A 134 27.77 1.78 -6.68
CA ALA A 134 27.05 0.59 -6.25
C ALA A 134 26.45 -0.17 -7.44
N ILE A 135 25.81 0.53 -8.39
CA ILE A 135 25.24 -0.11 -9.58
C ILE A 135 26.37 -0.69 -10.47
N SER A 136 27.44 0.06 -10.68
CA SER A 136 28.57 -0.37 -11.55
C SER A 136 29.32 -1.59 -11.01
N SER A 137 29.32 -1.77 -9.68
CA SER A 137 29.97 -2.88 -9.01
C SER A 137 29.05 -4.08 -8.77
N ASP A 138 27.74 -3.95 -9.05
CA ASP A 138 26.82 -5.03 -8.79
C ASP A 138 26.88 -6.09 -9.90
N ARG A 139 27.10 -7.33 -9.48
CA ARG A 139 27.20 -8.49 -10.36
C ARG A 139 26.13 -9.46 -9.94
N ILE A 140 25.27 -9.84 -10.89
CA ILE A 140 24.22 -10.83 -10.66
C ILE A 140 24.88 -12.21 -10.66
N TYR A 141 25.08 -12.79 -9.48
CA TYR A 141 25.58 -14.15 -9.33
C TYR A 141 24.40 -15.11 -9.18
N GLU A 142 24.20 -16.04 -10.12
CA GLU A 142 23.04 -16.95 -10.12
C GLU A 142 22.95 -17.86 -8.89
N ASN A 143 24.08 -18.18 -8.26
CA ASN A 143 24.19 -19.14 -7.14
C ASN A 143 24.61 -18.50 -5.81
N LYS A 144 24.44 -17.18 -5.66
CA LYS A 144 24.76 -16.49 -4.42
C LYS A 144 23.83 -16.91 -3.27
N ARG A 145 24.39 -16.99 -2.07
CA ARG A 145 23.61 -17.20 -0.84
C ARG A 145 22.75 -15.97 -0.57
N LEU A 146 21.45 -16.17 -0.39
CA LEU A 146 20.49 -15.12 -0.03
C LEU A 146 20.91 -14.40 1.26
N HIS A 147 20.69 -13.09 1.29
CA HIS A 147 20.89 -12.20 2.42
C HIS A 147 20.07 -12.69 3.63
N LYS A 148 20.59 -12.42 4.83
CA LYS A 148 20.01 -12.94 6.07
C LYS A 148 18.54 -12.55 6.23
N LYS A 149 18.18 -11.30 5.87
CA LYS A 149 16.79 -10.79 5.91
C LYS A 149 15.87 -11.58 4.97
N VAL A 150 16.28 -11.77 3.71
CA VAL A 150 15.52 -12.54 2.72
C VAL A 150 15.41 -14.01 3.11
N SER A 151 16.47 -14.59 3.67
CA SER A 151 16.47 -15.96 4.17
C SER A 151 15.48 -16.14 5.32
N ASN A 152 15.42 -15.19 6.26
CA ASN A 152 14.47 -15.20 7.36
C ASN A 152 13.03 -15.04 6.85
N TYR A 153 12.80 -14.10 5.92
CA TYR A 153 11.50 -13.92 5.29
C TYR A 153 11.04 -15.19 4.54
N LYS A 154 11.92 -15.86 3.80
CA LYS A 154 11.61 -17.14 3.15
C LYS A 154 11.15 -18.20 4.16
N LYS A 155 11.78 -18.27 5.33
CA LYS A 155 11.35 -19.17 6.42
C LYS A 155 9.99 -18.77 6.98
N GLN A 156 9.74 -17.48 7.19
CA GLN A 156 8.44 -16.97 7.64
C GLN A 156 7.32 -17.32 6.65
N VAL A 157 7.55 -17.14 5.35
CA VAL A 157 6.58 -17.50 4.29
C VAL A 157 6.32 -19.01 4.28
N ALA A 158 7.35 -19.85 4.45
CA ALA A 158 7.18 -21.29 4.53
C ALA A 158 6.35 -21.73 5.76
N LEU A 159 6.62 -21.12 6.92
CA LEU A 159 5.85 -21.35 8.15
C LEU A 159 4.39 -20.90 7.98
N TRP A 160 4.17 -19.70 7.43
CA TRP A 160 2.85 -19.17 7.13
C TRP A 160 2.05 -20.11 6.23
N ASN A 161 2.63 -20.54 5.11
CA ASN A 161 1.99 -21.47 4.18
C ASN A 161 1.64 -22.82 4.85
N THR A 162 2.47 -23.28 5.79
CA THR A 162 2.22 -24.50 6.57
C THR A 162 1.05 -24.30 7.52
N LYS A 163 1.00 -23.19 8.26
CA LYS A 163 -0.13 -22.86 9.16
C LYS A 163 -1.43 -22.66 8.41
N VAL A 164 -1.42 -21.98 7.26
CA VAL A 164 -2.59 -21.84 6.38
C VAL A 164 -3.09 -23.20 5.89
N LYS A 165 -2.19 -24.16 5.62
CA LYS A 165 -2.58 -25.51 5.25
C LYS A 165 -3.19 -26.27 6.42
N ASN A 166 -2.62 -26.14 7.62
CA ASN A 166 -3.10 -26.80 8.83
C ASN A 166 -4.43 -26.24 9.32
N SER A 167 -4.66 -24.93 9.19
CA SER A 167 -5.90 -24.28 9.60
C SER A 167 -7.11 -24.65 8.74
N LYS A 168 -6.88 -25.12 7.50
CA LYS A 168 -7.92 -25.65 6.61
C LYS A 168 -8.32 -27.10 6.93
N ARG A 169 -7.59 -27.78 7.81
CA ARG A 169 -7.95 -29.14 8.25
C ARG A 169 -9.19 -29.09 9.13
N ASN A 170 -9.83 -30.25 9.30
CA ASN A 170 -10.91 -30.38 10.27
C ASN A 170 -10.36 -30.06 11.68
N TYR A 171 -11.16 -29.36 12.49
CA TYR A 171 -10.76 -28.91 13.83
C TYR A 171 -10.29 -30.07 14.73
N PHE A 172 -10.85 -31.26 14.53
CA PHE A 172 -10.51 -32.48 15.28
C PHE A 172 -9.26 -33.23 14.78
N ASP A 173 -8.61 -32.79 13.69
CA ASP A 173 -7.35 -33.37 13.23
C ASP A 173 -6.23 -32.97 14.21
N PRO A 174 -5.40 -33.90 14.74
CA PRO A 174 -4.27 -33.55 15.62
C PRO A 174 -3.24 -32.60 14.98
N ARG A 175 -3.24 -32.50 13.65
CA ARG A 175 -2.39 -31.58 12.88
C ARG A 175 -3.07 -30.23 12.59
N TYR A 176 -4.30 -30.05 13.05
CA TYR A 176 -4.98 -28.75 12.99
C TYR A 176 -4.19 -27.75 13.83
N GLU A 177 -3.97 -26.57 13.26
CA GLU A 177 -3.33 -25.47 13.94
C GLU A 177 -4.00 -24.18 13.48
N ARG A 178 -4.41 -23.35 14.44
CA ARG A 178 -4.95 -22.02 14.14
C ARG A 178 -3.83 -21.13 13.60
N ASN A 179 -4.13 -20.34 12.58
CA ASN A 179 -3.16 -19.44 11.99
C ASN A 179 -3.23 -18.05 12.63
N ASP A 180 -2.49 -17.87 13.72
CA ASP A 180 -2.45 -16.62 14.50
C ASP A 180 -1.27 -15.69 14.13
N MET A 181 -0.50 -16.05 13.11
CA MET A 181 0.69 -15.30 12.70
C MET A 181 0.28 -14.02 11.94
N GLN A 182 1.07 -12.96 12.03
CA GLN A 182 0.91 -11.83 11.13
C GLN A 182 1.28 -12.26 9.71
N LYS A 183 0.42 -11.92 8.76
CA LYS A 183 0.60 -12.27 7.36
C LYS A 183 1.90 -11.66 6.80
N PRO A 184 2.80 -12.46 6.22
CA PRO A 184 3.98 -11.92 5.56
C PRO A 184 3.61 -11.01 4.39
N LYS A 185 4.33 -9.90 4.23
CA LYS A 185 4.16 -8.92 3.14
C LYS A 185 4.40 -9.57 1.76
N PHE A 186 3.70 -9.17 0.70
CA PHE A 186 3.82 -9.69 -0.69
C PHE A 186 3.23 -11.09 -0.99
N ILE A 187 2.68 -11.81 0.00
CA ILE A 187 2.26 -13.20 -0.20
C ILE A 187 0.96 -13.36 -1.01
N ASP A 188 0.08 -12.35 -1.02
CA ASP A 188 -1.15 -12.38 -1.82
C ASP A 188 -0.91 -11.85 -3.23
N GLU A 189 0.06 -10.97 -3.34
CA GLU A 189 0.35 -10.22 -4.54
C GLU A 189 1.20 -11.04 -5.53
N VAL A 190 1.81 -12.14 -5.07
CA VAL A 190 2.71 -12.99 -5.86
C VAL A 190 2.30 -14.46 -5.79
N SER A 191 2.33 -15.12 -6.94
CA SER A 191 2.06 -16.55 -7.07
C SER A 191 3.13 -17.41 -6.41
N LYS A 192 2.76 -18.63 -6.00
CA LYS A 192 3.69 -19.59 -5.38
C LYS A 192 4.84 -20.00 -6.30
N GLU A 193 4.59 -20.00 -7.61
CA GLU A 193 5.57 -20.37 -8.64
C GLU A 193 6.67 -19.32 -8.76
N ASN A 194 6.32 -18.03 -8.58
CA ASN A 194 7.25 -16.91 -8.74
C ASN A 194 7.85 -16.40 -7.41
N LEU A 195 7.57 -17.05 -6.28
CA LEU A 195 8.27 -16.77 -5.01
C LEU A 195 9.82 -16.84 -5.10
N PRO A 196 10.44 -17.80 -5.82
CA PRO A 196 11.89 -17.83 -5.99
C PRO A 196 12.43 -16.58 -6.67
N ARG A 197 11.71 -16.05 -7.66
CA ARG A 197 12.06 -14.80 -8.37
C ARG A 197 11.94 -13.61 -7.42
N LEU A 198 10.86 -13.54 -6.64
CA LEU A 198 10.67 -12.52 -5.61
C LEU A 198 11.83 -12.48 -4.61
N TYR A 199 12.29 -13.64 -4.12
CA TYR A 199 13.43 -13.69 -3.20
C TYR A 199 14.73 -13.18 -3.83
N LYS A 200 14.98 -13.45 -5.11
CA LYS A 200 16.15 -12.91 -5.82
C LYS A 200 16.08 -11.40 -5.97
N LEU A 201 14.91 -10.88 -6.35
CA LEU A 201 14.68 -9.44 -6.46
C LEU A 201 14.89 -8.74 -5.10
N LEU A 202 14.31 -9.27 -4.02
CA LEU A 202 14.51 -8.73 -2.68
C LEU A 202 15.98 -8.81 -2.22
N ASP A 203 16.69 -9.89 -2.56
CA ASP A 203 18.11 -10.05 -2.23
C ASP A 203 18.97 -8.98 -2.87
N MET A 204 18.73 -8.73 -4.16
CA MET A 204 19.42 -7.72 -4.91
C MET A 204 19.09 -6.31 -4.39
N LEU A 205 17.81 -5.99 -4.12
CA LEU A 205 17.46 -4.69 -3.55
C LEU A 205 18.13 -4.47 -2.20
N VAL A 206 18.05 -5.44 -1.29
CA VAL A 206 18.70 -5.32 0.02
C VAL A 206 20.21 -5.15 -0.12
N GLY A 207 20.85 -5.93 -0.99
CA GLY A 207 22.29 -5.84 -1.22
C GLY A 207 22.72 -4.48 -1.80
N ILE A 208 21.96 -3.90 -2.73
CA ILE A 208 22.27 -2.61 -3.34
C ILE A 208 22.08 -1.48 -2.33
N PHE A 209 20.95 -1.45 -1.61
CA PHE A 209 20.72 -0.41 -0.61
C PHE A 209 21.76 -0.45 0.51
N GLU A 210 22.12 -1.64 0.99
CA GLU A 210 23.18 -1.79 2.00
C GLU A 210 24.57 -1.37 1.47
N LYS A 211 24.87 -1.57 0.18
CA LYS A 211 26.10 -1.07 -0.47
C LYS A 211 26.13 0.46 -0.57
N ILE A 212 24.98 1.09 -0.85
CA ILE A 212 24.87 2.56 -0.91
C ILE A 212 25.03 3.18 0.49
N GLY A 213 24.71 2.41 1.54
CA GLY A 213 24.75 2.81 2.93
C GLY A 213 23.36 3.05 3.55
N GLU A 214 22.30 2.68 2.84
CA GLU A 214 20.92 2.77 3.34
C GLU A 214 20.56 1.49 4.11
N THR A 215 19.61 1.60 5.04
CA THR A 215 19.19 0.45 5.85
C THR A 215 17.82 -0.05 5.39
N VAL A 216 17.71 -1.37 5.20
CA VAL A 216 16.42 -2.01 4.90
C VAL A 216 15.86 -2.64 6.17
N THR A 217 14.64 -2.26 6.54
CA THR A 217 13.92 -2.83 7.69
C THR A 217 13.49 -4.28 7.45
N ASP A 218 13.12 -5.02 8.50
CA ASP A 218 12.66 -6.41 8.38
C ASP A 218 11.36 -6.56 7.57
N ASP A 219 10.55 -5.50 7.50
CA ASP A 219 9.33 -5.41 6.68
C ASP A 219 9.61 -5.02 5.21
N PHE A 220 10.87 -5.04 4.80
CA PHE A 220 11.34 -4.61 3.48
C PHE A 220 10.85 -3.20 3.13
N CYS A 221 10.94 -2.27 4.07
CA CYS A 221 10.88 -0.83 3.77
C CYS A 221 12.31 -0.28 3.82
N VAL A 222 12.62 0.67 2.94
CA VAL A 222 13.97 1.27 2.85
C VAL A 222 13.99 2.53 3.69
N LEU A 223 14.89 2.61 4.66
CA LEU A 223 15.15 3.82 5.43
C LEU A 223 16.19 4.64 4.66
N ILE A 224 15.79 5.83 4.23
CA ILE A 224 16.65 6.79 3.54
C ILE A 224 16.68 8.06 4.39
N GLY A 225 17.85 8.40 4.95
CA GLY A 225 17.93 9.44 5.97
C GLY A 225 17.05 9.10 7.18
N ASP A 226 16.11 9.99 7.51
CA ASP A 226 15.18 9.81 8.63
C ASP A 226 13.83 9.22 8.23
N ASP A 227 13.55 9.11 6.92
CA ASP A 227 12.25 8.69 6.42
C ASP A 227 12.25 7.24 5.94
N THR A 228 11.13 6.56 6.16
CA THR A 228 10.91 5.21 5.66
C THR A 228 10.14 5.24 4.36
N VAL A 229 10.68 4.60 3.32
CA VAL A 229 10.07 4.45 1.99
C VAL A 229 9.45 3.06 1.86
N PRO A 230 8.12 2.93 2.05
CA PRO A 230 7.42 1.66 1.84
C PRO A 230 7.14 1.42 0.36
N PHE A 231 7.22 0.15 -0.05
CA PHE A 231 6.86 -0.31 -1.39
C PHE A 231 6.13 -1.66 -1.36
N GLU A 232 5.44 -1.94 -2.46
CA GLU A 232 4.70 -3.16 -2.76
C GLU A 232 5.27 -3.83 -4.01
N ILE A 233 5.41 -5.16 -4.02
CA ILE A 233 5.73 -5.95 -5.22
C ILE A 233 4.48 -6.73 -5.59
N ILE A 234 4.00 -6.53 -6.82
CA ILE A 234 2.77 -7.10 -7.32
C ILE A 234 3.04 -7.87 -8.61
N GLU A 235 2.58 -9.12 -8.67
CA GLU A 235 2.58 -9.92 -9.89
C GLU A 235 1.33 -9.60 -10.72
N SER A 236 1.53 -9.33 -12.01
CA SER A 236 0.45 -9.01 -12.94
C SER A 236 -0.37 -10.26 -13.25
N THR A 237 -1.64 -10.05 -13.56
CA THR A 237 -2.56 -11.12 -13.96
C THR A 237 -3.05 -10.92 -15.38
N ASP A 238 -3.08 -12.02 -16.13
CA ASP A 238 -3.71 -12.07 -17.45
C ASP A 238 -5.18 -12.44 -17.30
N LYS A 239 -6.01 -11.76 -18.08
CA LYS A 239 -7.46 -11.95 -18.09
C LYS A 239 -7.82 -13.03 -19.09
N ILE A 240 -8.22 -14.20 -18.58
CA ILE A 240 -8.61 -15.37 -19.39
C ILE A 240 -10.13 -15.54 -19.28
N LYS A 241 -10.79 -15.99 -20.34
CA LYS A 241 -12.22 -16.30 -20.30
C LYS A 241 -12.43 -17.49 -19.33
N HIS A 242 -13.32 -17.30 -18.36
CA HIS A 242 -13.57 -18.33 -17.35
C HIS A 242 -14.23 -19.55 -17.98
N GLU A 243 -13.70 -20.73 -17.65
CA GLU A 243 -14.30 -22.01 -18.01
C GLU A 243 -15.10 -22.54 -16.82
N LEU A 244 -16.35 -22.94 -17.07
CA LEU A 244 -17.25 -23.45 -16.05
C LEU A 244 -16.60 -24.58 -15.25
N THR A 245 -16.42 -24.38 -13.95
CA THR A 245 -16.01 -25.47 -13.07
C THR A 245 -17.13 -26.51 -12.94
N LYS A 246 -16.78 -27.76 -12.61
CA LYS A 246 -17.77 -28.83 -12.40
C LYS A 246 -18.81 -28.45 -11.34
N GLU A 247 -18.41 -27.72 -10.31
CA GLU A 247 -19.28 -27.26 -9.24
C GLU A 247 -20.23 -26.14 -9.71
N GLU A 248 -19.74 -25.19 -10.50
CA GLU A 248 -20.57 -24.12 -11.06
C GLU A 248 -21.55 -24.65 -12.11
N ALA A 249 -21.12 -25.61 -12.94
CA ALA A 249 -22.00 -26.34 -13.84
C ALA A 249 -23.09 -27.09 -13.08
N LYS A 250 -22.74 -27.74 -11.96
CA LYS A 250 -23.71 -28.41 -11.09
C LYS A 250 -24.71 -27.41 -10.49
N ARG A 251 -24.26 -26.27 -9.99
CA ARG A 251 -25.14 -25.20 -9.47
C ARG A 251 -26.08 -24.66 -10.54
N LEU A 252 -25.61 -24.56 -11.79
CA LEU A 252 -26.48 -24.17 -12.91
C LEU A 252 -27.57 -25.21 -13.16
N ILE A 253 -27.22 -26.50 -13.18
CA ILE A 253 -28.18 -27.59 -13.34
C ILE A 253 -29.20 -27.59 -12.20
N GLU A 254 -28.73 -27.47 -10.95
CA GLU A 254 -29.60 -27.38 -9.76
C GLU A 254 -30.57 -26.19 -9.84
N TYR A 255 -30.11 -25.04 -10.34
CA TYR A 255 -30.96 -23.88 -10.59
C TYR A 255 -31.99 -24.12 -11.70
N GLU A 256 -31.59 -24.72 -12.83
CA GLU A 256 -32.50 -25.04 -13.94
C GLU A 256 -33.56 -26.07 -13.53
N ASP A 257 -33.17 -27.11 -12.79
CA ASP A 257 -34.10 -28.12 -12.29
C ASP A 257 -35.06 -27.55 -11.25
N SER A 258 -34.60 -26.72 -10.31
CA SER A 258 -35.49 -26.04 -9.37
C SER A 258 -36.52 -25.16 -10.10
N LYS A 259 -36.09 -24.41 -11.12
CA LYS A 259 -36.99 -23.57 -11.93
C LYS A 259 -38.04 -24.39 -12.68
N LYS A 260 -37.68 -25.57 -13.22
CA LYS A 260 -38.63 -26.47 -13.89
C LYS A 260 -39.70 -27.01 -12.95
N HIS A 261 -39.35 -27.27 -11.69
CA HIS A 261 -40.27 -27.80 -10.68
C HIS A 261 -41.03 -26.70 -9.91
N GLY A 262 -41.00 -25.44 -10.38
CA GLY A 262 -41.68 -24.32 -9.73
C GLY A 262 -41.04 -23.90 -8.40
N GLY A 263 -39.83 -24.36 -8.11
CA GLY A 263 -39.07 -24.01 -6.91
C GLY A 263 -38.44 -22.62 -7.01
N TYR A 264 -38.16 -22.04 -5.84
CA TYR A 264 -37.44 -20.77 -5.74
C TYR A 264 -35.94 -21.04 -5.63
N ALA A 265 -35.16 -20.70 -6.66
CA ALA A 265 -33.70 -20.77 -6.64
C ALA A 265 -33.09 -19.49 -7.24
N SER A 266 -31.98 -19.03 -6.65
CA SER A 266 -31.24 -17.88 -7.17
C SER A 266 -30.31 -18.29 -8.30
N LYS A 267 -30.25 -17.48 -9.37
CA LYS A 267 -29.36 -17.75 -10.51
C LYS A 267 -27.89 -17.68 -10.06
N PRO A 268 -27.09 -18.75 -10.26
CA PRO A 268 -25.67 -18.72 -9.92
C PRO A 268 -24.94 -17.58 -10.64
N ASN A 269 -24.20 -16.76 -9.89
CA ASN A 269 -23.37 -15.71 -10.45
C ASN A 269 -21.99 -16.27 -10.82
N ILE A 270 -21.85 -16.68 -12.09
CA ILE A 270 -20.62 -17.24 -12.63
C ILE A 270 -19.77 -16.11 -13.22
N ARG A 271 -18.49 -16.11 -12.89
CA ARG A 271 -17.54 -15.10 -13.34
C ARG A 271 -17.33 -15.23 -14.86
N LYS A 272 -17.18 -14.10 -15.55
CA LYS A 272 -16.91 -14.09 -16.99
C LYS A 272 -15.44 -14.37 -17.31
N TYR A 273 -14.55 -14.02 -16.38
CA TYR A 273 -13.11 -14.09 -16.56
C TYR A 273 -12.41 -14.58 -15.30
N ASP A 274 -11.34 -15.34 -15.51
CA ASP A 274 -10.35 -15.68 -14.50
C ASP A 274 -9.10 -14.82 -14.68
N TYR A 275 -8.42 -14.57 -13.57
CA TYR A 275 -7.20 -13.79 -13.52
C TYR A 275 -6.07 -14.70 -13.08
N VAL A 276 -5.19 -15.04 -14.02
CA VAL A 276 -4.07 -15.95 -13.78
C VAL A 276 -2.79 -15.15 -13.77
N TYR A 277 -1.96 -15.37 -12.75
CA TYR A 277 -0.67 -14.71 -12.64
C TYR A 277 0.23 -15.05 -13.84
N ASN A 278 0.88 -14.03 -14.42
CA ASN A 278 1.63 -14.17 -15.67
C ASN A 278 3.15 -14.07 -15.49
N GLY A 279 3.64 -14.06 -14.25
CA GLY A 279 5.06 -13.95 -13.93
C GLY A 279 5.64 -12.54 -14.00
N LYS A 280 4.89 -11.52 -14.44
CA LYS A 280 5.42 -10.16 -14.61
C LYS A 280 5.25 -9.33 -13.35
N PHE A 281 6.36 -8.86 -12.79
CA PHE A 281 6.39 -8.09 -11.56
C PHE A 281 6.27 -6.59 -11.81
N ARG A 282 5.69 -5.92 -10.82
CA ARG A 282 5.61 -4.47 -10.71
C ARG A 282 5.94 -4.06 -9.28
N ILE A 283 6.88 -3.13 -9.12
CA ILE A 283 7.13 -2.44 -7.85
C ILE A 283 6.26 -1.19 -7.85
N LYS A 284 5.45 -1.03 -6.81
CA LYS A 284 4.57 0.11 -6.61
C LYS A 284 4.98 0.82 -5.32
N MET A 285 5.15 2.12 -5.41
CA MET A 285 5.47 2.99 -4.27
C MET A 285 4.20 3.50 -3.61
N SER A 286 4.29 3.90 -2.34
CA SER A 286 3.18 4.55 -1.62
C SER A 286 2.74 5.87 -2.25
N THR A 287 3.63 6.52 -2.99
CA THR A 287 3.38 7.75 -3.77
C THR A 287 2.48 7.53 -4.99
N GLY A 288 2.27 6.27 -5.39
CA GLY A 288 1.55 5.89 -6.60
C GLY A 288 2.44 5.69 -7.82
N ALA A 289 3.72 6.09 -7.74
CA ALA A 289 4.72 5.75 -8.75
C ALA A 289 4.91 4.23 -8.85
N TYR A 290 5.15 3.70 -10.05
CA TYR A 290 5.39 2.28 -10.24
C TYR A 290 6.33 1.99 -11.39
N ILE A 291 6.98 0.84 -11.30
CA ILE A 291 7.85 0.27 -12.34
C ILE A 291 7.50 -1.19 -12.53
N LYS A 292 7.53 -1.67 -13.77
CA LYS A 292 7.10 -3.03 -14.13
C LYS A 292 8.09 -3.66 -15.11
N ASP A 293 8.07 -4.98 -15.17
CA ASP A 293 8.78 -5.75 -16.19
C ASP A 293 8.43 -5.22 -17.60
N LYS A 294 9.47 -5.04 -18.43
CA LYS A 294 9.33 -4.77 -19.86
C LYS A 294 9.18 -6.11 -20.60
N LYS A 295 8.90 -6.06 -21.91
CA LYS A 295 8.84 -7.28 -22.75
C LYS A 295 10.20 -7.95 -22.86
N ASP A 296 11.26 -7.16 -22.90
CA ASP A 296 12.61 -7.58 -23.24
C ASP A 296 13.60 -7.49 -22.06
N GLN A 297 13.17 -6.91 -20.93
CA GLN A 297 14.00 -6.71 -19.73
C GLN A 297 13.17 -6.97 -18.47
N GLY A 298 13.70 -7.77 -17.55
CA GLY A 298 13.13 -7.97 -16.22
C GLY A 298 13.47 -6.82 -15.28
N LEU A 299 12.70 -6.65 -14.21
CA LEU A 299 13.03 -5.72 -13.12
C LEU A 299 14.42 -5.97 -12.54
N GLU A 300 14.94 -7.20 -12.62
CA GLU A 300 16.26 -7.56 -12.16
C GLU A 300 17.40 -6.84 -12.89
N GLU A 301 17.15 -6.42 -14.14
CA GLU A 301 18.11 -5.72 -15.00
C GLU A 301 17.90 -4.19 -14.95
N MET A 302 16.74 -3.74 -14.44
CA MET A 302 16.33 -2.33 -14.39
C MET A 302 16.67 -1.66 -13.05
N LEU A 303 17.82 -2.01 -12.49
CA LEU A 303 18.30 -1.48 -11.22
C LEU A 303 18.37 0.05 -11.16
N PRO A 304 18.90 0.75 -12.18
CA PRO A 304 18.95 2.20 -12.17
C PRO A 304 17.56 2.83 -12.04
N GLU A 305 16.58 2.35 -12.82
CA GLU A 305 15.23 2.90 -12.81
C GLU A 305 14.49 2.60 -11.51
N ILE A 306 14.74 1.44 -10.90
CA ILE A 306 14.20 1.13 -9.58
C ILE A 306 14.71 2.13 -8.55
N LEU A 307 16.03 2.34 -8.47
CA LEU A 307 16.64 3.26 -7.51
C LEU A 307 16.14 4.69 -7.67
N ILE A 308 16.02 5.18 -8.91
CA ILE A 308 15.44 6.48 -9.21
C ILE A 308 14.06 6.63 -8.57
N ILE A 309 13.17 5.66 -8.75
CA ILE A 309 11.79 5.74 -8.21
C ILE A 309 11.78 5.68 -6.69
N PHE A 310 12.70 4.93 -6.06
CA PHE A 310 12.84 4.92 -4.60
C PHE A 310 13.23 6.29 -4.05
N TYR A 311 14.22 6.93 -4.67
CA TYR A 311 14.71 8.23 -4.26
C TYR A 311 13.74 9.37 -4.60
N GLU A 312 13.05 9.33 -5.75
CA GLU A 312 11.94 10.23 -6.07
C GLU A 312 10.82 10.10 -5.01
N SER A 313 10.52 8.86 -4.59
CA SER A 313 9.51 8.61 -3.55
C SER A 313 9.95 9.09 -2.17
N TYR A 314 11.23 8.97 -1.83
CA TYR A 314 11.80 9.55 -0.61
C TYR A 314 11.62 11.06 -0.57
N VAL A 315 12.01 11.78 -1.62
CA VAL A 315 11.87 13.24 -1.70
C VAL A 315 10.40 13.63 -1.51
N PHE A 316 9.48 12.93 -2.17
CA PHE A 316 8.05 13.17 -2.01
C PHE A 316 7.56 12.97 -0.56
N ILE A 317 7.97 11.86 0.09
CA ILE A 317 7.59 11.57 1.48
C ILE A 317 8.12 12.65 2.42
N LYS A 318 9.38 13.05 2.24
CA LYS A 318 10.01 14.12 3.03
C LYS A 318 9.28 15.45 2.89
N SER A 319 9.03 15.91 1.66
CA SER A 319 8.31 17.17 1.43
C SER A 319 6.91 17.14 2.04
N ARG A 320 6.20 16.01 1.92
CA ARG A 320 4.87 15.86 2.53
C ARG A 320 4.90 15.90 4.06
N ARG A 321 5.93 15.34 4.69
CA ARG A 321 6.12 15.41 6.15
C ARG A 321 6.34 16.86 6.59
N GLU A 322 7.24 17.58 5.91
CA GLU A 322 7.54 18.99 6.19
C GLU A 322 6.30 19.88 6.04
N GLU A 323 5.50 19.68 4.99
CA GLU A 323 4.21 20.37 4.79
C GLU A 323 3.22 20.10 5.93
N LEU A 324 3.10 18.84 6.38
CA LEU A 324 2.20 18.48 7.47
C LEU A 324 2.63 19.11 8.81
N GLU A 325 3.93 19.14 9.09
CA GLU A 325 4.50 19.79 10.28
C GLU A 325 4.30 21.31 10.25
N GLU A 326 4.48 21.95 9.09
CA GLU A 326 4.20 23.38 8.94
C GLU A 326 2.72 23.71 9.10
N GLN A 327 1.83 22.93 8.46
CA GLN A 327 0.39 23.08 8.63
C GLN A 327 -0.07 22.85 10.08
N GLN A 328 0.59 21.95 10.81
CA GLN A 328 0.32 21.75 12.23
C GLN A 328 0.73 22.98 13.04
N ARG A 329 1.93 23.52 12.83
CA ARG A 329 2.40 24.76 13.49
C ARG A 329 1.45 25.94 13.23
N GLN A 330 1.02 26.12 11.99
CA GLN A 330 0.07 27.18 11.63
C GLN A 330 -1.30 26.98 12.30
N ARG A 331 -1.79 25.74 12.38
CA ARG A 331 -3.07 25.43 13.07
C ARG A 331 -3.00 25.70 14.57
N GLU A 332 -1.91 25.31 15.23
CA GLU A 332 -1.70 25.55 16.65
C GLU A 332 -1.60 27.05 16.96
N GLU A 333 -0.88 27.81 16.15
CA GLU A 333 -0.79 29.28 16.28
C GLU A 333 -2.15 29.94 16.08
N GLN A 334 -2.90 29.55 15.04
CA GLN A 334 -4.25 30.06 14.80
C GLN A 334 -5.20 29.74 15.95
N GLN A 335 -5.12 28.53 16.53
CA GLN A 335 -5.91 28.14 17.70
C GLN A 335 -5.56 29.03 18.90
N ARG A 336 -4.28 29.25 19.18
CA ARG A 336 -3.84 30.15 20.26
C ARG A 336 -4.37 31.56 20.08
N ILE A 337 -4.25 32.14 18.89
CA ILE A 337 -4.78 33.48 18.59
C ILE A 337 -6.30 33.53 18.78
N GLN A 338 -7.02 32.50 18.33
CA GLN A 338 -8.47 32.41 18.51
C GLN A 338 -8.88 32.29 19.98
N GLU A 339 -8.15 31.51 20.78
CA GLU A 339 -8.39 31.36 22.21
C GLU A 339 -8.12 32.66 22.96
N GLU A 340 -7.00 33.32 22.66
CA GLU A 340 -6.69 34.64 23.21
C GLU A 340 -7.76 35.66 22.87
N TYR A 341 -8.22 35.69 21.62
CA TYR A 341 -9.30 36.57 21.19
C TYR A 341 -10.62 36.25 21.91
N LYS A 342 -11.00 34.97 22.02
CA LYS A 342 -12.19 34.54 22.78
C LYS A 342 -12.10 34.96 24.25
N ASN A 343 -10.93 34.84 24.87
CA ASN A 343 -10.71 35.26 26.25
C ASN A 343 -10.83 36.78 26.40
N ARG A 344 -10.28 37.57 25.46
CA ARG A 344 -10.46 39.03 25.43
C ARG A 344 -11.92 39.41 25.31
N VAL A 345 -12.65 38.81 24.36
CA VAL A 345 -14.09 39.04 24.18
C VAL A 345 -14.89 38.64 25.42
N LYS A 346 -14.57 37.50 26.05
CA LYS A 346 -15.23 37.05 27.29
C LYS A 346 -14.99 38.03 28.44
N ASN A 347 -13.76 38.52 28.58
CA ASN A 347 -13.41 39.49 29.60
C ASN A 347 -14.12 40.83 29.37
N GLU A 348 -14.16 41.32 28.13
CA GLU A 348 -14.90 42.52 27.78
C GLU A 348 -16.40 42.35 28.05
N LYS A 349 -17.01 41.23 27.65
CA LYS A 349 -18.41 40.91 27.99
C LYS A 349 -18.66 40.89 29.50
N LYS A 350 -17.74 40.34 30.30
CA LYS A 350 -17.86 40.33 31.76
C LYS A 350 -17.82 41.75 32.32
N LYS A 351 -16.86 42.57 31.90
CA LYS A 351 -16.75 43.97 32.32
C LYS A 351 -18.00 44.77 31.95
N THR A 352 -18.52 44.60 30.75
CA THR A 352 -19.72 45.33 30.31
C THR A 352 -20.96 44.92 31.08
N ILE A 353 -21.15 43.62 31.35
CA ILE A 353 -22.25 43.15 32.21
C ILE A 353 -22.13 43.75 33.62
N GLN A 354 -20.94 43.74 34.21
CA GLN A 354 -20.71 44.34 35.52
C GLN A 354 -21.04 45.84 35.52
N LEU A 355 -20.63 46.58 34.48
CA LEU A 355 -20.96 47.99 34.32
C LEU A 355 -22.48 48.21 34.23
N LEU A 356 -23.18 47.43 33.42
CA LEU A 356 -24.64 47.54 33.30
C LEU A 356 -25.34 47.28 34.64
N ASN A 357 -24.94 46.24 35.37
CA ASN A 357 -25.48 45.93 36.69
C ASN A 357 -25.23 47.05 37.71
N THR A 358 -24.06 47.69 37.67
CA THR A 358 -23.75 48.84 38.53
C THR A 358 -24.59 50.06 38.15
N MET A 359 -24.81 50.29 36.85
CA MET A 359 -25.63 51.40 36.37
C MET A 359 -27.11 51.23 36.72
N GLU A 360 -27.63 50.00 36.74
CA GLU A 360 -28.97 49.71 37.24
C GLU A 360 -29.11 50.07 38.73
N ASP A 361 -28.13 49.70 39.56
CA ASP A 361 -28.13 50.05 40.98
C ASP A 361 -28.07 51.58 41.19
N TYR A 362 -27.25 52.29 40.40
CA TYR A 362 -27.20 53.75 40.44
C TYR A 362 -28.56 54.40 40.11
N ARG A 363 -29.21 53.97 39.02
CA ARG A 363 -30.54 54.46 38.63
C ARG A 363 -31.57 54.19 39.73
N LEU A 364 -31.56 52.99 40.29
CA LEU A 364 -32.49 52.60 41.35
C LEU A 364 -32.28 53.45 42.62
N ALA A 365 -31.03 53.79 42.97
CA ALA A 365 -30.74 54.69 44.08
C ALA A 365 -31.28 56.11 43.83
N GLU A 366 -31.11 56.66 42.62
CA GLU A 366 -31.69 57.96 42.26
C GLU A 366 -33.22 57.94 42.36
N GLU A 367 -33.87 56.88 41.84
CA GLU A 367 -35.32 56.72 41.93
C GLU A 367 -35.81 56.62 43.39
N ILE A 368 -35.08 55.90 44.25
CA ILE A 368 -35.40 55.83 45.69
C ILE A 368 -35.26 57.20 46.35
N ARG A 369 -34.23 57.99 46.03
CA ARG A 369 -34.07 59.36 46.57
C ARG A 369 -35.22 60.27 46.14
N VAL A 370 -35.64 60.18 44.87
CA VAL A 370 -36.81 60.92 44.37
C VAL A 370 -38.08 60.49 45.11
N PHE A 371 -38.27 59.19 45.33
CA PHE A 371 -39.40 58.67 46.09
C PHE A 371 -39.39 59.15 47.55
N ALA A 372 -38.24 59.12 48.22
CA ALA A 372 -38.09 59.64 49.59
C ALA A 372 -38.49 61.11 49.69
N ASN A 373 -38.09 61.93 48.72
CA ASN A 373 -38.48 63.35 48.64
C ASN A 373 -40.00 63.53 48.47
N VAL A 374 -40.66 62.68 47.70
CA VAL A 374 -42.13 62.69 47.55
C VAL A 374 -42.81 62.29 48.87
N LEU A 375 -42.30 61.27 49.55
CA LEU A 375 -42.84 60.83 50.85
C LEU A 375 -42.72 61.92 51.92
N ALA A 376 -41.58 62.61 51.97
CA ALA A 376 -41.34 63.72 52.90
C ALA A 376 -42.33 64.87 52.69
N LYS A 377 -42.68 65.19 51.44
CA LYS A 377 -43.65 66.26 51.11
C LYS A 377 -45.10 65.91 51.45
N ASN A 378 -45.47 64.63 51.37
CA ASN A 378 -46.85 64.18 51.61
C ASN A 378 -47.23 64.13 53.10
N GLY A 379 -46.27 64.22 54.03
CA GLY A 379 -46.49 64.47 55.47
C GLY A 379 -47.25 63.41 56.27
N LYS A 380 -47.70 62.32 55.64
CA LYS A 380 -48.48 61.24 56.27
C LYS A 380 -47.64 60.11 56.89
N ILE A 381 -46.32 60.12 56.66
CA ILE A 381 -45.40 59.03 57.02
C ILE A 381 -44.30 59.61 57.91
N GLY A 382 -43.89 58.85 58.94
CA GLY A 382 -42.93 59.32 59.94
C GLY A 382 -41.53 59.60 59.37
N ASN A 383 -40.87 60.63 59.91
CA ASN A 383 -39.52 61.06 59.51
C ASN A 383 -38.47 59.94 59.60
N GLU A 384 -38.65 59.00 60.54
CA GLU A 384 -37.77 57.85 60.73
C GLU A 384 -37.77 56.90 59.51
N TYR A 385 -38.94 56.69 58.90
CA TYR A 385 -39.04 55.86 57.70
C TYR A 385 -38.41 56.55 56.49
N VAL A 386 -38.59 57.87 56.35
CA VAL A 386 -37.93 58.63 55.27
C VAL A 386 -36.41 58.55 55.40
N LYS A 387 -35.87 58.66 56.62
CA LYS A 387 -34.45 58.49 56.89
C LYS A 387 -33.98 57.09 56.48
N TRP A 388 -34.70 56.04 56.88
CA TRP A 388 -34.40 54.67 56.46
C TRP A 388 -34.39 54.50 54.93
N VAL A 389 -35.34 55.09 54.20
CA VAL A 389 -35.36 55.04 52.72
C VAL A 389 -34.13 55.73 52.12
N LEU A 390 -33.69 56.85 52.68
CA LEU A 390 -32.47 57.55 52.24
C LEU A 390 -31.21 56.74 52.52
N ASP A 391 -31.09 56.18 53.73
CA ASP A 391 -29.97 55.30 54.10
C ASP A 391 -29.92 54.07 53.17
N LYS A 392 -31.08 53.52 52.77
CA LYS A 392 -31.15 52.44 51.76
C LYS A 392 -30.78 52.90 50.36
N ALA A 393 -31.07 54.14 49.97
CA ALA A 393 -30.60 54.67 48.69
C ALA A 393 -29.07 54.74 48.66
N ASP A 394 -28.44 55.19 49.75
CA ASP A 394 -26.98 55.30 49.86
C ASP A 394 -26.28 53.93 49.98
N TRP A 395 -26.98 52.90 50.47
CA TRP A 395 -26.51 51.51 50.44
C TRP A 395 -26.55 50.90 49.03
N ILE A 396 -27.55 51.27 48.23
CA ILE A 396 -27.74 50.76 46.87
C ILE A 396 -26.87 51.50 45.85
N ASP A 397 -26.62 52.78 46.08
CA ASP A 397 -25.81 53.62 45.20
C ASP A 397 -24.36 53.12 45.14
N PRO A 398 -23.86 52.68 43.97
CA PRO A 398 -22.49 52.20 43.84
C PRO A 398 -21.43 53.30 44.02
N THR A 399 -21.80 54.59 43.96
CA THR A 399 -20.87 55.71 44.13
C THR A 399 -20.66 56.08 45.60
N VAL A 400 -21.67 55.86 46.45
CA VAL A 400 -21.58 56.08 47.90
C VAL A 400 -21.20 54.77 48.60
N SER A 401 -21.84 53.67 48.21
CA SER A 401 -21.60 52.30 48.67
C SER A 401 -21.42 52.22 50.18
N THR A 402 -22.38 52.79 50.92
CA THR A 402 -22.39 52.71 52.38
C THR A 402 -22.62 51.28 52.84
N ASP A 403 -22.07 50.92 54.01
CA ASP A 403 -22.29 49.60 54.60
C ASP A 403 -23.57 49.64 55.43
N ASP A 404 -24.53 48.77 55.10
CA ASP A 404 -25.74 48.66 55.92
C ASP A 404 -25.47 47.83 57.17
N GLU A 405 -25.95 48.30 58.32
CA GLU A 405 -25.70 47.66 59.62
C GLU A 405 -26.18 46.20 59.68
N LEU A 406 -27.26 45.87 58.96
CA LEU A 406 -27.86 44.52 58.96
C LEU A 406 -27.54 43.73 57.70
N LEU A 407 -27.51 44.39 56.53
CA LEU A 407 -27.35 43.73 55.23
C LEU A 407 -25.90 43.76 54.71
N GLY A 408 -24.98 44.48 55.37
CA GLY A 408 -23.57 44.55 55.00
C GLY A 408 -23.33 45.26 53.66
N LYS A 409 -22.29 44.85 52.92
CA LYS A 409 -21.92 45.43 51.62
C LYS A 409 -22.73 44.86 50.46
N ARG A 410 -23.28 45.73 49.61
CA ARG A 410 -23.97 45.30 48.39
C ARG A 410 -22.97 44.96 47.27
N GLU A 411 -23.17 43.81 46.64
CA GLU A 411 -22.35 43.38 45.50
C GLU A 411 -22.93 43.90 44.17
N HIS A 412 -22.67 45.17 43.85
CA HIS A 412 -23.23 45.86 42.68
C HIS A 412 -22.95 45.20 41.31
N HIS A 413 -21.87 44.41 41.23
CA HIS A 413 -21.44 43.73 40.02
C HIS A 413 -22.29 42.48 39.68
N LYS A 414 -23.07 41.95 40.64
CA LYS A 414 -23.95 40.80 40.43
C LYS A 414 -25.20 41.18 39.66
N ASP A 415 -25.85 40.20 39.06
CA ASP A 415 -27.10 40.42 38.33
C ASP A 415 -28.27 40.74 39.27
N SER A 416 -29.33 41.28 38.70
CA SER A 416 -30.51 41.71 39.44
C SER A 416 -31.23 40.54 40.11
N GLU A 417 -31.18 39.33 39.54
CA GLU A 417 -31.74 38.13 40.17
C GLU A 417 -30.94 37.69 41.41
N ALA A 418 -29.61 37.64 41.37
CA ALA A 418 -28.82 37.29 42.54
C ALA A 418 -28.94 38.33 43.64
N LYS A 419 -28.99 39.63 43.28
CA LYS A 419 -29.26 40.72 44.22
C LYS A 419 -30.63 40.56 44.91
N MET A 420 -31.66 40.19 44.16
CA MET A 420 -32.99 39.92 44.73
C MET A 420 -33.04 38.64 45.57
N ASN A 421 -32.34 37.58 45.16
CA ASN A 421 -32.27 36.35 45.92
C ASN A 421 -31.51 36.53 47.25
N PHE A 422 -30.54 37.44 47.34
CA PHE A 422 -29.92 37.82 48.61
C PHE A 422 -30.93 38.40 49.61
N LEU A 423 -31.93 39.13 49.13
CA LEU A 423 -33.00 39.71 49.94
C LEU A 423 -34.14 38.73 50.25
N LYS A 424 -34.20 37.58 49.58
CA LYS A 424 -35.19 36.53 49.87
C LYS A 424 -34.75 35.74 51.09
N ASP A 425 -35.70 35.52 52.00
CA ASP A 425 -35.45 34.71 53.19
C ASP A 425 -35.22 33.24 52.82
N LYS A 426 -34.06 32.68 53.19
CA LYS A 426 -33.68 31.29 52.87
C LYS A 426 -34.59 30.24 53.53
N TYR A 427 -35.38 30.63 54.52
CA TYR A 427 -36.22 29.73 55.32
C TYR A 427 -37.70 29.65 54.92
N SER A 428 -38.15 30.40 53.91
CA SER A 428 -39.57 30.37 53.50
C SER A 428 -40.02 29.10 52.74
N GLY A 429 -39.09 28.17 52.44
CA GLY A 429 -39.39 26.91 51.75
C GLY A 429 -39.67 25.69 52.63
N TYR A 430 -39.61 25.80 53.96
CA TYR A 430 -39.78 24.67 54.91
C TYR A 430 -41.03 24.77 55.82
N LEU A 431 -42.01 25.60 55.47
CA LEU A 431 -43.29 25.70 56.18
C LEU A 431 -44.44 25.49 55.20
N GLY A 432 -44.63 24.23 54.80
CA GLY A 432 -45.70 23.83 53.87
C GLY A 432 -45.84 22.32 53.69
N SER A 433 -45.46 21.53 54.67
CA SER A 433 -45.82 20.12 54.79
C SER A 433 -45.61 19.77 56.25
N TRP A 434 -46.68 19.77 57.03
CA TRP A 434 -46.91 18.96 58.24
C TRP A 434 -48.26 19.39 58.86
N TRP A 435 -49.24 18.49 58.70
CA TRP A 435 -50.57 18.38 59.34
C TRP A 435 -51.70 19.30 58.81
N THR A 436 -52.82 18.76 58.30
CA THR A 436 -53.92 17.99 58.93
C THR A 436 -54.73 18.83 59.90
#